data_AF-A0A3M5VN02-F1
#
_entry.id   AF-A0A3M5VN02-F1
#
_cell.length_a   1.000
_cell.length_b   1.000
_cell.length_c   1.000
_cell.angle_alpha   90.00
_cell.angle_beta   90.00
_cell.angle_gamma   90.00
#
_symmetry.space_group_name_H-M   'P 1'
#
loop_
_entity.id
_entity.type
_entity.pdbx_description
1 polymer ?
#
loop_
_entity_poly.entity_id
_entity_poly.type
_entity_poly.pdbx_seq_one_letter_code
_entity_poly.pdbx_strand_id
1 'polypeptide(L)'
;MQTTTNLVSSDLLKLPVVLTPRAWQEAVHIENPQDASVVSERLGDVVLEAYRELHLQPDSTQIHFGLYRLLPAGNNTDRVWLDLKLDRIESPPGVFYLYISLKEETHTSCP
;
A
#
# COMPACT_ATOMS: atom_id res chain seq x y z
N MET A 1 -15.15 -8.56 -32.35
CA MET A 1 -15.17 -8.27 -30.91
C MET A 1 -14.04 -9.04 -30.28
N GLN A 2 -12.90 -8.39 -30.00
CA GLN A 2 -11.77 -9.04 -29.35
C GLN A 2 -12.00 -8.97 -27.85
N THR A 3 -12.18 -10.13 -27.23
CA THR A 3 -12.21 -10.30 -25.79
C THR A 3 -10.79 -10.05 -25.28
N THR A 4 -10.53 -8.83 -24.79
CA THR A 4 -9.27 -8.48 -24.12
C THR A 4 -9.27 -9.21 -22.78
N THR A 5 -8.79 -10.45 -22.78
CA THR A 5 -8.47 -11.16 -21.55
C THR A 5 -7.42 -10.33 -20.83
N ASN A 6 -7.81 -9.72 -19.71
CA ASN A 6 -6.93 -9.02 -18.77
C ASN A 6 -5.84 -9.98 -18.28
N LEU A 7 -4.81 -10.18 -19.09
CA LEU A 7 -3.55 -10.77 -18.66
C LEU A 7 -2.84 -9.66 -17.89
N VAL A 8 -3.27 -9.47 -16.64
CA VAL A 8 -2.49 -8.71 -15.67
C VAL A 8 -1.09 -9.29 -15.69
N SER A 9 -0.09 -8.48 -16.07
CA SER A 9 1.26 -9.00 -16.13
C SER A 9 1.67 -9.42 -14.72
N SER A 10 2.07 -10.69 -14.57
CA SER A 10 2.69 -11.20 -13.33
C SER A 10 3.82 -10.30 -12.84
N ASP A 11 4.39 -9.47 -13.72
CA ASP A 11 5.44 -8.52 -13.39
C ASP A 11 4.97 -7.38 -12.48
N LEU A 12 3.69 -7.00 -12.53
CA LEU A 12 3.13 -6.00 -11.60
C LEU A 12 3.12 -6.51 -10.15
N LEU A 13 2.89 -7.81 -9.95
CA LEU A 13 2.87 -8.44 -8.63
C LEU A 13 4.27 -8.69 -8.05
N LYS A 14 5.33 -8.37 -8.82
CA LYS A 14 6.72 -8.47 -8.39
C LYS A 14 7.34 -7.12 -8.05
N LEU A 15 6.60 -6.03 -8.27
CA LEU A 15 7.12 -4.67 -8.05
C LEU A 15 7.38 -4.45 -6.56
N PRO A 16 8.56 -3.97 -6.14
CA PRO A 16 8.84 -3.66 -4.74
C PRO A 16 7.82 -2.65 -4.17
N VAL A 17 7.47 -2.78 -2.89
CA VAL A 17 6.59 -1.85 -2.19
C VAL A 17 7.39 -1.00 -1.22
N VAL A 18 7.19 0.31 -1.27
CA VAL A 18 7.79 1.30 -0.38
C VAL A 18 6.66 2.09 0.27
N LEU A 19 6.69 2.21 1.60
CA LEU A 19 5.74 3.04 2.35
C LEU A 19 6.41 4.35 2.77
N THR A 20 5.68 5.46 2.73
CA THR A 20 6.13 6.68 3.41
C THR A 20 6.24 6.44 4.92
N PRO A 21 7.08 7.20 5.64
CA PRO A 21 7.13 7.12 7.10
C PRO A 21 5.76 7.33 7.75
N ARG A 22 4.93 8.22 7.20
CA ARG A 22 3.57 8.48 7.70
C ARG A 22 2.64 7.30 7.42
N ALA A 23 2.67 6.73 6.21
CA ALA A 23 1.87 5.54 5.90
C ALA A 23 2.28 4.34 6.76
N TRP A 24 3.58 4.14 7.00
CA TRP A 24 4.06 3.12 7.93
C TRP A 24 3.51 3.34 9.35
N GLN A 25 3.63 4.56 9.85
CA GLN A 25 3.19 4.91 11.20
C GLN A 25 1.69 4.67 11.40
N GLU A 26 0.87 5.01 10.41
CA GLU A 26 -0.59 4.93 10.54
C GLU A 26 -1.16 3.55 10.18
N ALA A 27 -0.51 2.79 9.29
CA ALA A 27 -1.03 1.52 8.78
C ALA A 27 -0.39 0.28 9.42
N VAL A 28 0.90 0.36 9.79
CA VAL A 28 1.70 -0.81 10.18
C VAL A 28 2.16 -0.75 11.64
N HIS A 29 2.60 0.42 12.10
CA HIS A 29 3.19 0.57 13.43
C HIS A 29 2.20 0.24 14.57
N ILE A 30 2.74 -0.39 15.61
CA ILE A 30 2.04 -0.73 16.86
C ILE A 30 2.94 -0.30 18.01
N GLU A 31 2.39 0.38 19.00
CA GLU A 31 3.14 0.73 20.20
C GLU A 31 3.32 -0.52 21.08
N ASN A 32 4.57 -0.82 21.46
CA ASN A 32 4.92 -1.95 22.32
C ASN A 32 4.29 -3.29 21.87
N PRO A 33 4.60 -3.76 20.64
CA PRO A 33 4.04 -5.00 20.13
C PRO A 33 4.49 -6.16 21.01
N GLN A 34 3.54 -7.04 21.37
CA GLN A 34 3.83 -8.24 22.15
C GLN A 34 4.72 -9.22 21.35
N ASP A 35 4.58 -9.20 20.01
CA ASP A 35 5.34 -10.03 19.06
C ASP A 35 5.47 -9.30 17.71
N ALA A 36 6.56 -9.54 17.00
CA ALA A 36 6.81 -9.09 15.63
C ALA A 36 5.79 -9.65 14.62
N SER A 37 5.12 -10.76 14.93
CA SER A 37 4.04 -11.33 14.12
C SER A 37 2.92 -10.32 13.87
N VAL A 38 2.54 -9.53 14.87
CA VAL A 38 1.44 -8.54 14.74
C VAL A 38 1.81 -7.43 13.76
N VAL A 39 3.07 -6.98 13.77
CA VAL A 39 3.57 -5.99 12.81
C VAL A 39 3.62 -6.59 11.40
N SER A 40 4.02 -7.86 11.29
CA SER A 40 4.13 -8.58 10.02
C SER A 40 2.75 -8.83 9.40
N GLU A 41 1.74 -9.16 10.21
CA GLU A 41 0.35 -9.30 9.77
C GLU A 41 -0.19 -7.99 9.22
N ARG A 42 -0.01 -6.87 9.95
CA ARG A 42 -0.44 -5.55 9.46
C ARG A 42 0.26 -5.14 8.16
N LEU A 43 1.56 -5.36 8.06
CA LEU A 43 2.30 -5.09 6.83
C LEU A 43 1.76 -5.95 5.68
N GLY A 44 1.50 -7.23 5.96
CA GLY A 44 0.91 -8.17 5.00
C GLY A 44 -0.44 -7.68 4.47
N ASP A 45 -1.33 -7.23 5.35
CA ASP A 45 -2.64 -6.70 4.97
C ASP A 45 -2.54 -5.47 4.06
N VAL A 46 -1.66 -4.51 4.41
CA VAL A 46 -1.43 -3.29 3.60
C VAL A 46 -0.92 -3.65 2.20
N VAL A 47 0.08 -4.54 2.12
CA VAL A 47 0.69 -4.94 0.85
C VAL A 47 -0.29 -5.76 0.01
N LEU A 48 -1.05 -6.67 0.63
CA LEU A 48 -2.05 -7.47 -0.05
C LEU A 48 -3.15 -6.60 -0.68
N GLU A 49 -3.65 -5.61 0.06
CA GLU A 49 -4.69 -4.72 -0.45
C GLU A 49 -4.17 -3.84 -1.59
N ALA A 50 -2.94 -3.32 -1.47
CA ALA A 50 -2.31 -2.57 -2.55
C ALA A 50 -2.18 -3.40 -3.85
N TYR A 51 -1.76 -4.66 -3.76
CA TYR A 51 -1.70 -5.54 -4.94
C TYR A 51 -3.06 -5.94 -5.48
N ARG A 52 -4.08 -6.10 -4.62
CA ARG A 52 -5.46 -6.32 -5.08
C ARG A 52 -5.95 -5.15 -5.91
N GLU A 53 -5.77 -3.94 -5.41
CA GLU A 53 -6.20 -2.72 -6.10
C GLU A 53 -5.43 -2.51 -7.41
N LEU A 54 -4.12 -2.77 -7.41
CA LEU A 54 -3.31 -2.77 -8.63
C LEU A 54 -3.79 -3.82 -9.64
N HIS A 55 -4.19 -5.00 -9.17
CA HIS A 55 -4.71 -6.06 -10.03
C HIS A 55 -6.05 -5.66 -10.68
N LEU A 56 -6.90 -4.92 -9.97
CA LEU A 56 -8.16 -4.40 -10.50
C LEU A 56 -7.93 -3.24 -11.49
N GLN A 57 -6.83 -2.50 -11.34
CA GLN A 57 -6.55 -1.27 -12.08
C GLN A 57 -5.12 -1.26 -12.65
N PRO A 58 -4.72 -2.25 -13.48
CA PRO A 58 -3.31 -2.50 -13.85
C PRO A 58 -2.67 -1.37 -14.68
N ASP A 59 -3.49 -0.60 -15.41
CA ASP A 59 -3.05 0.51 -16.25
C ASP A 59 -2.93 1.82 -15.46
N SER A 60 -3.44 1.87 -14.24
CA SER A 60 -3.39 3.08 -13.43
C SER A 60 -1.99 3.32 -12.87
N THR A 61 -1.51 4.56 -12.99
CA THR A 61 -0.28 5.01 -12.33
C THR A 61 -0.52 5.48 -10.91
N GLN A 62 -1.78 5.76 -10.54
CA GLN A 62 -2.18 6.17 -9.20
C GLN A 62 -3.52 5.56 -8.82
N ILE A 63 -3.59 4.91 -7.66
CA ILE A 63 -4.79 4.26 -7.15
C ILE A 63 -5.06 4.77 -5.74
N HIS A 64 -6.29 5.20 -5.44
CA HIS A 64 -6.73 5.49 -4.08
C HIS A 64 -7.40 4.25 -3.53
N PHE A 65 -7.00 3.85 -2.33
CA PHE A 65 -7.52 2.68 -1.65
C PHE A 65 -7.55 2.95 -0.15
N GLY A 66 -8.12 2.04 0.62
CA GLY A 66 -8.08 2.17 2.06
C GLY A 66 -8.30 0.86 2.77
N LEU A 67 -8.02 0.88 4.06
CA LEU A 67 -8.17 -0.28 4.93
C LEU A 67 -8.58 0.18 6.33
N TYR A 68 -9.19 -0.72 7.09
CA TYR A 68 -9.45 -0.46 8.49
C TYR A 68 -8.16 -0.63 9.28
N ARG A 69 -7.64 0.48 9.80
CA ARG A 69 -6.47 0.45 10.67
C ARG A 69 -6.89 0.13 12.10
N LEU A 70 -5.97 -0.50 12.81
CA LEU A 70 -6.02 -0.63 14.26
C LEU A 70 -5.19 0.52 14.87
N LEU A 71 -5.75 1.18 15.88
CA LEU A 71 -5.04 2.27 16.56
C LEU A 71 -3.74 1.78 17.22
N PRO A 72 -2.73 2.66 17.40
CA PRO A 72 -1.42 2.28 17.95
C PRO A 72 -1.48 1.58 19.31
N ALA A 73 -2.47 1.93 20.14
CA ALA A 73 -2.71 1.33 21.46
C ALA A 73 -3.26 -0.12 21.40
N GLY A 74 -3.54 -0.66 20.21
CA GLY A 74 -3.98 -2.05 20.03
C GLY A 74 -5.39 -2.36 20.57
N ASN A 75 -6.12 -1.39 21.14
CA ASN A 75 -7.51 -1.60 21.54
C ASN A 75 -8.39 -1.73 20.29
N ASN A 76 -9.27 -2.73 20.31
CA ASN A 76 -9.83 -3.35 19.11
C ASN A 76 -11.30 -2.97 18.88
N THR A 77 -11.78 -1.87 19.48
CA THR A 77 -13.21 -1.50 19.41
C THR A 77 -13.52 -0.52 18.29
N ASP A 78 -12.59 0.37 17.93
CA ASP A 78 -12.83 1.39 16.91
C ASP A 78 -12.05 1.08 15.63
N ARG A 79 -12.76 0.59 14.61
CA ARG A 79 -12.20 0.47 13.26
C ARG A 79 -12.16 1.84 12.61
N VAL A 80 -10.97 2.41 12.47
CA VAL A 80 -10.77 3.69 11.80
C VAL A 80 -10.43 3.40 10.33
N TRP A 81 -11.18 4.00 9.40
CA TRP A 81 -10.83 3.92 7.98
C TRP A 81 -9.59 4.76 7.71
N LEU A 82 -8.60 4.18 7.02
CA LEU A 82 -7.39 4.86 6.60
C LEU A 82 -7.38 4.95 5.08
N ASP A 83 -7.45 6.17 4.56
CA ASP A 83 -7.31 6.44 3.13
C ASP A 83 -5.84 6.54 2.72
N LEU A 84 -5.45 5.69 1.79
CA LEU A 84 -4.12 5.55 1.23
C LEU A 84 -4.12 5.84 -0.27
N LYS A 85 -2.93 6.05 -0.79
CA LYS A 85 -2.66 6.19 -2.22
C LYS A 85 -1.48 5.31 -2.60
N LEU A 86 -1.61 4.62 -3.72
CA LEU A 86 -0.59 3.80 -4.36
C LEU A 86 -0.17 4.49 -5.66
N ASP A 87 1.07 4.96 -5.73
CA ASP A 87 1.69 5.48 -6.96
C ASP A 87 2.66 4.43 -7.54
N ARG A 88 2.58 4.17 -8.85
CA ARG A 88 3.60 3.37 -9.58
C ARG A 88 4.69 4.31 -10.07
N ILE A 89 5.86 4.25 -9.44
CA ILE A 89 6.98 5.14 -9.74
C ILE A 89 8.00 4.41 -10.60
N GLU A 90 8.52 5.10 -11.61
CA GLU A 90 9.67 4.68 -12.40
C GLU A 90 10.90 5.46 -11.93
N SER A 91 11.87 4.77 -11.31
CA SER A 91 13.15 5.37 -10.94
C SER A 91 14.17 4.28 -10.57
N PRO A 92 15.30 4.15 -11.29
CA PRO A 92 15.68 4.81 -12.56
C PRO A 92 14.82 4.32 -13.74
N PRO A 93 15.00 4.87 -14.98
CA PRO A 93 14.26 4.41 -16.15
C PRO A 93 14.30 2.89 -16.34
N GLY A 94 13.14 2.28 -16.56
CA GLY A 94 12.95 0.84 -16.69
C GLY A 94 12.81 0.08 -15.35
N VAL A 95 12.97 0.74 -14.21
CA VAL A 95 12.81 0.15 -12.87
C VAL A 95 11.59 0.76 -12.20
N PHE A 96 10.62 -0.11 -11.87
CA PHE A 96 9.36 0.30 -11.27
C PHE A 96 9.24 -0.18 -9.84
N TYR A 97 8.64 0.63 -8.98
CA TYR A 97 8.20 0.24 -7.65
C TYR A 97 6.86 0.88 -7.31
N LEU A 98 6.23 0.34 -6.28
CA LEU A 98 4.96 0.77 -5.73
C LEU A 98 5.23 1.65 -4.50
N TYR A 99 4.68 2.85 -4.50
CA TYR A 99 4.86 3.82 -3.43
C TYR A 99 3.53 4.09 -2.74
N ILE A 100 3.44 3.71 -1.47
CA ILE A 100 2.23 3.86 -0.65
C ILE A 100 2.41 5.06 0.27
N SER A 101 1.51 6.02 0.15
CA SER A 101 1.43 7.20 1.03
C SER A 101 0.04 7.36 1.61
N LEU A 102 -0.13 8.27 2.58
CA LEU A 102 -1.49 8.70 2.92
C LEU A 102 -2.11 9.43 1.72
N LYS A 103 -3.44 9.35 1.56
CA LYS A 103 -4.14 10.02 0.44
C LYS A 103 -3.90 11.53 0.41
N GLU A 104 -3.84 12.16 1.58
CA GLU A 104 -3.63 13.60 1.76
C GLU A 104 -2.14 13.99 1.76
N GLU A 105 -1.23 13.02 1.76
CA GLU A 105 0.20 13.28 1.77
C GLU A 105 0.63 13.80 0.41
N THR A 106 1.02 15.07 0.37
CA THR A 106 1.69 15.65 -0.79
C THR A 106 3.09 15.07 -0.86
N HIS A 107 3.54 14.71 -2.07
CA HIS A 107 4.93 14.33 -2.29
C HIS A 107 5.83 15.51 -1.89
N THR A 108 6.38 15.46 -0.68
CA THR A 108 7.60 16.21 -0.40
C THR A 108 8.68 15.52 -1.21
N SER A 109 9.16 16.20 -2.25
CA SER A 109 10.28 15.73 -3.07
C SER A 109 11.37 15.16 -2.16
N CYS A 110 11.93 14.00 -2.56
CA CYS A 110 13.12 13.46 -1.90
C CYS A 110 14.19 14.58 -1.87
N PRO A 111 14.88 14.84 -0.74
CA PRO A 111 16.02 15.73 -0.71
C PRO A 111 17.19 15.23 -1.57
#